data_AF-A0A9W5U1I7-F1
#
_entry.id   AF-A0A9W5U1I7-F1
#
_cell.length_a   1.000
_cell.length_b   1.000
_cell.length_c   1.000
_cell.angle_alpha   90.00
_cell.angle_beta   90.00
_cell.angle_gamma   90.00
#
_symmetry.space_group_name_H-M   'P 1'
#
loop_
_entity.id
_entity.type
_entity.pdbx_description
1 polymer ?
#
loop_
_entity_poly.entity_id
_entity_poly.type
_entity_poly.pdbx_seq_one_letter_code
_entity_poly.pdbx_strand_id
1 'polypeptide(L)'
;MGFETELNKLYEQIAQQVNEMIPVEWSNFYFNGEVKDKEGGVFFFFRPKDNNQEAIFSHNILCVKYFSRVFELYSSKKRKGTLS
;
A
#
# COMPACT_ATOMS: atom_id res chain seq x y z
N MET A 1 -12.93 -9.96 -14.87
CA MET A 1 -12.49 -10.07 -13.46
C MET A 1 -13.28 -9.09 -12.62
N GLY A 2 -13.65 -9.45 -11.39
CA GLY A 2 -14.38 -8.57 -10.48
C GLY A 2 -13.46 -7.53 -9.83
N PHE A 3 -14.04 -6.45 -9.31
CA PHE A 3 -13.30 -5.40 -8.61
C PHE A 3 -12.42 -5.95 -7.49
N GLU A 4 -12.96 -6.84 -6.65
CA GLU A 4 -12.25 -7.42 -5.51
C GLU A 4 -11.04 -8.26 -5.97
N THR A 5 -11.18 -9.01 -7.06
CA THR A 5 -10.07 -9.76 -7.65
C THR A 5 -8.94 -8.84 -8.12
N GLU A 6 -9.27 -7.72 -8.75
CA GLU A 6 -8.26 -6.78 -9.24
C GLU A 6 -7.60 -6.02 -8.07
N LEU A 7 -8.38 -5.69 -7.04
CA LEU A 7 -7.90 -5.03 -5.83
C LEU A 7 -6.96 -5.95 -5.03
N ASN A 8 -7.30 -7.23 -4.86
CA ASN A 8 -6.45 -8.18 -4.15
C ASN A 8 -5.10 -8.37 -4.85
N LYS A 9 -5.09 -8.44 -6.19
CA LYS A 9 -3.83 -8.49 -6.96
C LYS A 9 -2.94 -7.28 -6.72
N LEU A 10 -3.54 -6.09 -6.59
CA LEU A 10 -2.77 -4.89 -6.26
C LEU A 10 -2.24 -4.92 -4.83
N TYR A 11 -3.03 -5.42 -3.86
CA TYR A 11 -2.54 -5.58 -2.49
C TYR A 11 -1.37 -6.57 -2.41
N GLU A 12 -1.42 -7.68 -3.14
CA GLU A 12 -0.31 -8.64 -3.23
C GLU A 12 0.96 -7.99 -3.81
N GLN A 13 0.82 -7.21 -4.89
CA GLN A 13 1.94 -6.49 -5.50
C GLN A 13 2.57 -5.45 -4.57
N ILE A 14 1.75 -4.69 -3.84
CA ILE A 14 2.22 -3.71 -2.85
C ILE A 14 2.95 -4.43 -1.72
N ALA A 15 2.37 -5.51 -1.17
CA ALA A 15 2.98 -6.28 -0.09
C ALA A 15 4.32 -6.89 -0.50
N GLN A 16 4.40 -7.45 -1.71
CA GLN A 16 5.63 -8.00 -2.25
C GLN A 16 6.71 -6.92 -2.42
N GLN A 17 6.36 -5.78 -3.03
CA GLN A 17 7.33 -4.70 -3.24
C GLN A 17 7.86 -4.14 -1.93
N VAL A 18 6.99 -3.91 -0.94
CA VAL A 18 7.43 -3.49 0.40
C VAL A 18 8.35 -4.53 1.02
N ASN A 19 8.00 -5.81 0.92
CA ASN A 19 8.83 -6.89 1.45
C ASN A 19 10.24 -6.89 0.83
N GLU A 20 10.35 -6.61 -0.47
CA GLU A 20 11.62 -6.48 -1.18
C GLU A 20 12.40 -5.19 -0.79
N MET A 21 11.70 -4.14 -0.32
CA MET A 21 12.31 -2.89 0.10
C MET A 21 12.92 -2.93 1.52
N ILE A 22 12.43 -3.81 2.40
CA ILE A 22 12.92 -3.90 3.79
C ILE A 22 14.14 -4.84 3.83
N PRO A 23 15.34 -4.36 4.20
CA PRO A 23 16.58 -5.14 4.10
C PRO A 23 16.79 -6.14 5.25
N VAL A 24 15.79 -6.33 6.11
CA VAL A 24 15.85 -7.17 7.31
C VAL A 24 14.58 -7.98 7.45
N GLU A 25 14.63 -9.11 8.15
CA GLU A 25 13.41 -9.83 8.49
C GLU A 25 12.53 -8.99 9.44
N TRP A 26 11.22 -9.01 9.20
CA TRP A 26 10.25 -8.24 9.97
C TRP A 26 9.05 -9.10 10.42
N SER A 27 8.37 -8.68 11.48
CA SER A 27 7.28 -9.41 12.14
C SER A 27 5.91 -8.76 11.90
N ASN A 28 5.83 -7.44 12.11
CA ASN A 28 4.64 -6.63 11.88
C ASN A 28 4.94 -5.56 10.83
N PHE A 29 3.93 -5.25 10.03
CA PHE A 29 3.96 -4.23 9.00
C PHE A 29 2.64 -3.47 8.97
N TYR A 30 2.73 -2.15 8.82
CA TYR A 30 1.59 -1.25 8.71
C TYR A 30 1.82 -0.32 7.53
N PHE A 31 0.91 -0.37 6.54
CA PHE A 31 0.99 0.44 5.34
C PHE A 31 -0.03 1.58 5.39
N ASN A 32 0.39 2.78 4.99
CA ASN A 32 -0.52 3.88 4.71
C ASN A 32 -0.27 4.41 3.30
N GLY A 33 -1.35 4.70 2.58
CA GLY A 33 -1.30 5.37 1.31
C GLY A 33 -2.39 6.42 1.25
N GLU A 34 -2.04 7.64 0.85
CA GLU A 34 -2.95 8.77 0.72
C GLU A 34 -2.93 9.30 -0.71
N VAL A 35 -4.09 9.30 -1.39
CA VAL A 35 -4.27 10.02 -2.67
C VAL A 35 -5.24 11.16 -2.44
N LYS A 36 -4.84 12.36 -2.85
CA LYS A 36 -5.71 13.51 -2.96
C LYS A 36 -5.36 14.27 -4.23
N ASP A 37 -6.35 14.55 -5.09
CA ASP A 37 -6.20 15.39 -6.28
C ASP A 37 -5.01 15.00 -7.21
N LYS A 38 -4.79 13.69 -7.38
CA LYS A 38 -3.67 13.06 -8.13
C LYS A 38 -2.29 13.21 -7.47
N GLU A 39 -2.21 13.91 -6.35
CA GLU A 39 -1.05 13.93 -5.48
C GLU A 39 -1.21 12.87 -4.39
N GLY A 40 -0.10 12.47 -3.78
CA GLY A 40 -0.13 11.44 -2.77
C GLY A 40 1.24 10.91 -2.41
N GLY A 41 1.24 10.09 -1.37
CA GLY A 41 2.43 9.45 -0.86
C GLY A 41 2.07 8.14 -0.18
N VAL A 42 3.06 7.28 -0.08
CA VAL A 42 2.96 6.09 0.75
C VAL A 42 4.04 6.15 1.82
N PHE A 43 3.70 5.62 2.97
CA PHE A 43 4.68 5.33 4.00
C PHE A 43 4.26 4.07 4.73
N PHE A 44 5.22 3.46 5.40
CA PHE A 44 4.94 2.29 6.20
C PHE A 44 5.79 2.25 7.47
N PHE A 45 5.32 1.45 8.41
CA PHE A 45 6.04 1.06 9.61
C PHE A 45 6.30 -0.44 9.57
N PHE A 46 7.47 -0.86 10.00
CA PHE A 46 7.79 -2.27 10.18
C PHE A 46 8.54 -2.52 11.49
N ARG A 47 8.43 -3.72 12.04
CA ARG A 47 9.20 -4.16 13.20
C ARG A 47 10.22 -5.22 12.80
N PRO A 48 11.53 -4.96 12.91
CA PRO A 48 12.55 -5.99 12.69
C PRO A 48 12.35 -7.15 13.67
N LYS A 49 12.51 -8.40 13.21
CA LYS A 49 12.38 -9.56 14.10
C LYS A 49 13.44 -9.57 15.20
N ASP A 50 14.65 -9.14 14.87
CA ASP A 50 15.79 -9.11 15.79
C ASP A 50 15.69 -7.98 16.82
N ASN A 51 14.83 -6.99 16.58
CA ASN A 51 14.57 -5.90 17.51
C ASN A 51 13.10 -5.45 17.42
N ASN A 52 12.24 -6.15 18.16
CA ASN A 52 10.80 -5.89 18.20
C ASN A 52 10.40 -4.70 19.10
N GLN A 53 11.36 -3.97 19.70
CA GLN A 53 11.03 -2.92 20.69
C GLN A 53 10.45 -1.66 20.02
N GLU A 54 10.90 -1.31 18.82
CA GLU A 54 10.46 -0.09 18.12
C GLU A 54 10.07 -0.36 16.67
N ALA A 55 8.99 0.30 16.23
CA ALA A 55 8.60 0.29 14.83
C ALA A 55 9.43 1.31 14.04
N ILE A 56 10.00 0.88 12.92
CA ILE A 56 10.80 1.71 12.03
C ILE A 56 9.91 2.36 10.99
N PHE A 57 10.02 3.68 10.84
CA PHE A 57 9.33 4.47 9.82
C PHE A 57 10.10 4.45 8.50
N SER A 58 9.42 4.12 7.40
CA SER A 58 10.02 4.03 6.05
C SER A 58 10.48 5.35 5.45
N HIS A 59 10.17 6.48 6.11
CA HIS A 59 10.11 7.80 5.48
C HIS A 59 9.03 7.87 4.38
N ASN A 60 8.72 9.10 3.94
CA ASN A 60 7.75 9.31 2.87
C ASN A 60 8.34 8.86 1.53
N ILE A 61 7.69 7.90 0.88
CA ILE A 61 8.10 7.36 -0.41
C ILE A 61 7.15 7.89 -1.49
N LEU A 62 7.73 8.49 -2.52
CA LEU A 62 7.01 8.90 -3.74
C LEU A 62 6.76 7.68 -4.64
N CYS A 63 5.96 6.71 -4.18
CA CYS A 63 5.67 5.50 -4.96
C CYS A 63 4.42 5.69 -5.83
N VAL A 64 4.58 6.36 -6.97
CA VAL A 64 3.46 6.81 -7.80
C VAL A 64 2.81 5.67 -8.62
N LYS A 65 3.58 4.63 -9.04
CA LYS A 65 3.13 3.70 -10.09
C LYS A 65 1.96 2.77 -9.70
N TYR A 66 2.01 2.11 -8.53
CA TYR A 66 0.96 1.17 -8.11
C TYR A 66 -0.21 1.86 -7.42
N PHE A 67 0.04 3.04 -6.84
CA PHE A 67 -0.93 3.73 -6.03
C PHE A 67 -1.96 4.49 -6.87
N SER A 68 -1.55 5.05 -8.01
CA SER A 68 -2.48 5.59 -9.01
C SER A 68 -3.49 4.53 -9.46
N ARG A 69 -3.08 3.26 -9.57
CA ARG A 69 -3.96 2.18 -10.01
C ARG A 69 -5.03 1.80 -8.98
N VAL A 70 -4.67 1.77 -7.69
CA VAL A 70 -5.64 1.57 -6.60
C VAL A 70 -6.68 2.68 -6.63
N PHE A 71 -6.25 3.94 -6.72
CA PHE A 71 -7.15 5.09 -6.80
C PHE A 71 -8.09 5.04 -8.01
N GLU A 72 -7.58 4.68 -9.19
CA GLU A 72 -8.37 4.51 -10.41
C GLU A 72 -9.49 3.48 -10.23
N LEU A 73 -9.17 2.32 -9.62
CA LEU A 73 -10.16 1.27 -9.39
C LEU A 73 -11.25 1.71 -8.41
N TYR A 74 -10.88 2.33 -7.30
CA TYR A 74 -11.85 2.89 -6.35
C TYR A 74 -12.74 3.95 -7.00
N SER A 75 -12.13 4.86 -7.77
CA SER A 75 -12.86 5.91 -8.50
C SER A 75 -13.79 5.33 -9.58
N SER A 76 -13.40 4.23 -10.22
CA SER A 76 -14.23 3.51 -11.19
C SER A 76 -15.42 2.82 -10.52
N LYS A 77 -15.22 2.16 -9.37
CA LYS A 77 -16.32 1.52 -8.61
C LYS A 77 -17.29 2.54 -8.01
N LYS A 78 -16.79 3.66 -7.47
CA LYS A 78 -17.63 4.75 -6.97
C LYS A 78 -18.51 5.36 -8.07
N ARG A 79 -17.96 5.60 -9.26
CA ARG A 79 -18.73 6.07 -10.44
C ARG A 79 -19.82 5.09 -10.88
N LYS A 80 -19.63 3.79 -10.63
CA LYS A 80 -20.62 2.73 -10.94
C LYS A 80 -21.68 2.54 -9.84
N GLY A 81 -21.73 3.37 -8.80
CA GLY A 81 -22.79 3.34 -7.78
C GLY A 81 -22.82 2.08 -6.91
N THR A 82 -21.72 1.35 -6.79
CA THR A 82 -21.64 0.03 -6.12
C THR A 82 -20.79 0.05 -4.83
N LEU A 83 -20.53 1.23 -4.29
CA LEU A 83 -20.00 1.45 -2.94
C LEU A 83 -21.05 2.26 -2.18
N SER A 84 -21.76 1.61 -1.24
CA SER A 84 -22.61 2.24 -0.24
C SER A 84 -21.86 2.37 1.07
#